data_AF-F0R6W3-F1
#
_entry.id   AF-F0R6W3-F1
#
_cell.length_a   1.000
_cell.length_b   1.000
_cell.length_c   1.000
_cell.angle_alpha   90.00
_cell.angle_beta   90.00
_cell.angle_gamma   90.00
#
_symmetry.space_group_name_H-M   'P 1'
#
loop_
_entity.id
_entity.type
_entity.pdbx_description
1 polymer ?
#
loop_
_entity_poly.entity_id
_entity_poly.type
_entity_poly.pdbx_seq_one_letter_code
_entity_poly.pdbx_strand_id
1 'polypeptide(L)'
;MYTIDQFKSQWKSLHHPSMSVDGDVAFFYQLYGRLYRLVGQEARCFDSHRILPFLLYIENTVAVGLDGVYEYRYRCVGDVESSWCDGLGMSAKAGSEVHNLVGKAVTDAKCSALRQWMVESVLSGDFIRLSEMLAWFAREDRILRQVFPDLRYRKAMFMRFVGKRLGSKKMLWADLAFNWRDKHGYSLADTIAKEFRYETSFVDGKEKALLMETAEMLDAIHSERLDTYTVLERKDERTFALRHRDGRVFHDVIFPTPAPQDVPSLYLAAQLVTYNNKTYISGSAVWLDEEDLPVWNGETVWHGILKKEQEAARNIYFTTAFGKRINLYEDLYTVPSDPEEAYYADMGIYFDEPNIFDFLGGRPNGRVIYLGG
;
A
#
# COMPACT_ATOMS: atom_id res chain seq x y z
N MET A 1 26.63 -8.62 13.14
CA MET A 1 25.67 -9.60 12.59
C MET A 1 24.81 -10.09 13.75
N TYR A 2 23.49 -10.14 13.60
CA TYR A 2 22.60 -10.69 14.63
C TYR A 2 22.81 -12.20 14.82
N THR A 3 22.57 -12.69 16.04
CA THR A 3 22.27 -14.12 16.26
C THR A 3 20.88 -14.46 15.70
N ILE A 4 20.56 -15.74 15.55
CA ILE A 4 19.23 -16.16 15.06
C ILE A 4 18.09 -15.64 15.96
N ASP A 5 18.27 -15.64 17.28
CA ASP A 5 17.25 -15.16 18.22
C ASP A 5 17.07 -13.64 18.14
N GLN A 6 18.17 -12.89 18.00
CA GLN A 6 18.13 -11.45 17.79
C GLN A 6 17.46 -11.12 16.46
N PHE A 7 17.82 -11.83 15.38
CA PHE A 7 17.20 -11.66 14.07
C PHE A 7 15.71 -11.95 14.14
N LYS A 8 15.32 -13.09 14.72
CA LYS A 8 13.90 -13.48 14.90
C LYS A 8 13.11 -12.41 15.63
N SER A 9 13.66 -11.83 16.70
CA SER A 9 12.99 -10.76 17.44
C SER A 9 12.82 -9.49 16.60
N GLN A 10 13.84 -9.09 15.84
CA GLN A 10 13.75 -7.91 14.97
C GLN A 10 12.80 -8.17 13.79
N TRP A 11 12.87 -9.35 13.18
CA TRP A 11 12.01 -9.78 12.09
C TRP A 11 10.54 -9.78 12.52
N LYS A 12 10.22 -10.32 13.70
CA LYS A 12 8.86 -10.22 14.28
C LYS A 12 8.40 -8.79 14.49
N SER A 13 9.27 -7.87 14.90
CA SER A 13 8.89 -6.47 15.13
C SER A 13 8.61 -5.68 13.86
N LEU A 14 9.09 -6.16 12.71
CA LEU A 14 8.85 -5.55 11.40
C LEU A 14 7.51 -5.98 10.79
N HIS A 15 6.89 -7.04 11.33
CA HIS A 15 5.65 -7.61 10.84
C HIS A 15 4.44 -7.22 11.67
N HIS A 16 3.25 -7.41 11.11
CA HIS A 16 2.02 -7.24 11.87
C HIS A 16 1.98 -8.22 13.06
N PRO A 17 1.50 -7.81 14.26
CA PRO A 17 1.51 -8.70 15.44
C PRO A 17 0.73 -10.00 15.29
N SER A 18 -0.25 -10.06 14.38
CA SER A 18 -1.01 -11.28 14.08
C SER A 18 -0.33 -12.19 13.06
N MET A 19 0.76 -11.74 12.42
CA MET A 19 1.52 -12.53 11.45
C MET A 19 2.59 -13.36 12.15
N SER A 20 2.58 -14.67 11.92
CA SER A 20 3.60 -15.59 12.45
C SER A 20 4.72 -15.80 11.43
N VAL A 21 5.91 -15.29 11.73
CA VAL A 21 7.12 -15.48 10.90
C VAL A 21 7.88 -16.79 11.21
N ASP A 22 7.34 -17.65 12.08
CA ASP A 22 8.08 -18.83 12.53
C ASP A 22 8.29 -19.85 11.40
N GLY A 23 7.47 -19.80 10.34
CA GLY A 23 7.55 -20.69 9.19
C GLY A 23 8.75 -20.43 8.25
N ASP A 24 9.27 -19.22 8.20
CA ASP A 24 10.30 -18.80 7.22
C ASP A 24 11.47 -18.01 7.85
N VAL A 25 11.47 -17.73 9.15
CA VAL A 25 12.56 -17.01 9.83
C VAL A 25 13.95 -17.59 9.59
N ALA A 26 14.06 -18.93 9.52
CA ALA A 26 15.34 -19.59 9.29
C ALA A 26 15.87 -19.32 7.86
N PHE A 27 14.97 -19.25 6.88
CA PHE A 27 15.30 -18.93 5.50
C PHE A 27 15.79 -17.48 5.40
N PHE A 28 15.02 -16.52 5.91
CA PHE A 28 15.41 -15.11 5.88
C PHE A 28 16.65 -14.80 6.73
N TYR A 29 16.90 -15.54 7.82
CA TYR A 29 18.15 -15.41 8.58
C TYR A 29 19.38 -15.86 7.77
N GLN A 30 19.28 -16.94 7.00
CA GLN A 30 20.37 -17.37 6.12
C GLN A 30 20.65 -16.33 5.03
N LEU A 31 19.58 -15.78 4.44
CA LEU A 31 19.68 -14.72 3.44
C LEU A 31 20.31 -13.44 4.04
N TYR A 32 19.85 -13.02 5.22
CA TYR A 32 20.46 -11.95 6.01
C TYR A 32 21.96 -12.17 6.19
N GLY A 33 22.38 -13.37 6.59
CA GLY A 33 23.80 -13.69 6.79
C GLY A 33 24.64 -13.66 5.51
N ARG A 34 24.04 -13.92 4.34
CA ARG A 34 24.72 -13.79 3.03
C ARG A 34 24.83 -12.33 2.62
N LEU A 35 23.74 -11.57 2.69
CA LEU A 35 23.72 -10.13 2.40
C LEU A 35 24.66 -9.37 3.32
N TYR A 36 24.67 -9.68 4.63
CA TYR A 36 25.57 -9.06 5.60
C TYR A 36 27.05 -9.24 5.23
N ARG A 37 27.43 -10.43 4.78
CA ARG A 37 28.80 -10.72 4.34
C ARG A 37 29.14 -9.96 3.06
N LEU A 38 28.23 -9.97 2.08
CA LEU A 38 28.44 -9.28 0.81
C LEU A 38 28.58 -7.77 1.00
N VAL A 39 27.69 -7.14 1.78
CA VAL A 39 27.79 -5.72 2.14
C VAL A 39 29.08 -5.45 2.91
N GLY A 40 29.49 -6.33 3.83
CA GLY A 40 30.76 -6.20 4.56
C GLY A 40 32.02 -6.27 3.67
N GLN A 41 31.93 -6.90 2.50
CA GLN A 41 33.05 -7.07 1.57
C GLN A 41 33.08 -5.98 0.50
N GLU A 42 31.91 -5.58 -0.01
CA GLU A 42 31.80 -4.81 -1.25
C GLU A 42 31.29 -3.37 -1.05
N ALA A 43 30.65 -3.05 0.07
CA ALA A 43 30.12 -1.71 0.29
C ALA A 43 31.25 -0.73 0.64
N ARG A 44 31.17 0.50 0.09
CA ARG A 44 32.10 1.58 0.44
C ARG A 44 31.98 2.01 1.90
N CYS A 45 30.74 2.00 2.41
CA CYS A 45 30.41 2.26 3.81
C CYS A 45 29.48 1.16 4.29
N PHE A 46 29.94 0.38 5.27
CA PHE A 46 29.13 -0.69 5.84
C PHE A 46 27.94 -0.11 6.64
N ASP A 47 26.72 -0.39 6.19
CA ASP A 47 25.49 -0.06 6.91
C ASP A 47 24.53 -1.27 6.96
N SER A 48 24.62 -2.01 8.06
CA SER A 48 23.76 -3.19 8.26
C SER A 48 22.28 -2.86 8.47
N HIS A 49 21.92 -1.61 8.78
CA HIS A 49 20.53 -1.23 8.99
C HIS A 49 19.71 -1.24 7.69
N ARG A 50 20.38 -1.22 6.53
CA ARG A 50 19.73 -1.30 5.22
C ARG A 50 19.38 -2.72 4.78
N ILE A 51 19.89 -3.74 5.46
CA ILE A 51 19.67 -5.15 5.08
C ILE A 51 18.26 -5.62 5.45
N LEU A 52 17.77 -5.32 6.66
CA LEU A 52 16.44 -5.75 7.09
C LEU A 52 15.31 -5.19 6.21
N PRO A 53 15.29 -3.89 5.84
CA PRO A 53 14.30 -3.39 4.90
C PRO A 53 14.38 -4.03 3.51
N PHE A 54 15.58 -4.41 3.06
CA PHE A 54 15.75 -5.11 1.79
C PHE A 54 15.25 -6.56 1.85
N LEU A 55 15.34 -7.22 3.01
CA LEU A 55 14.72 -8.53 3.21
C LEU A 55 13.20 -8.47 3.15
N LEU A 56 12.56 -7.39 3.64
CA LEU A 56 11.11 -7.21 3.51
C LEU A 56 10.67 -7.08 2.04
N TYR A 57 11.47 -6.39 1.22
CA TYR A 57 11.28 -6.32 -0.22
C TYR A 57 11.34 -7.72 -0.87
N ILE A 58 12.35 -8.52 -0.51
CA ILE A 58 12.49 -9.89 -1.02
C ILE A 58 11.33 -10.77 -0.53
N GLU A 59 10.88 -10.62 0.72
CA GLU A 59 9.72 -11.34 1.24
C GLU A 59 8.43 -10.98 0.51
N ASN A 60 8.19 -9.70 0.21
CA ASN A 60 7.08 -9.26 -0.63
C ASN A 60 7.15 -9.90 -2.02
N THR A 61 8.33 -9.88 -2.64
CA THR A 61 8.58 -10.52 -3.95
C THR A 61 8.28 -12.02 -3.92
N VAL A 62 8.74 -12.72 -2.87
CA VAL A 62 8.43 -14.14 -2.64
C VAL A 62 6.93 -14.38 -2.38
N ALA A 63 6.28 -13.48 -1.66
CA ALA A 63 4.90 -13.67 -1.21
C ALA A 63 3.88 -13.43 -2.32
N VAL A 64 3.96 -12.30 -3.00
CA VAL A 64 2.92 -11.81 -3.90
C VAL A 64 3.46 -10.85 -4.98
N GLY A 65 4.75 -10.49 -4.98
CA GLY A 65 5.30 -9.65 -6.06
C GLY A 65 4.74 -8.22 -6.14
N LEU A 66 4.05 -7.75 -5.10
CA LEU A 66 3.32 -6.49 -5.10
C LEU A 66 4.22 -5.28 -5.40
N ASP A 67 5.43 -5.28 -4.83
CA ASP A 67 6.41 -4.21 -5.03
C ASP A 67 6.83 -4.11 -6.50
N GLY A 68 7.07 -5.26 -7.15
CA GLY A 68 7.37 -5.34 -8.56
C GLY A 68 6.28 -4.72 -9.44
N VAL A 69 5.00 -4.93 -9.11
CA VAL A 69 3.90 -4.30 -9.85
C VAL A 69 3.99 -2.78 -9.83
N TYR A 70 4.28 -2.20 -8.66
CA TYR A 70 4.40 -0.74 -8.53
C TYR A 70 5.71 -0.22 -9.12
N GLU A 71 6.79 -1.00 -9.05
CA GLU A 71 8.07 -0.73 -9.73
C GLU A 71 7.90 -0.58 -11.24
N TYR A 72 7.25 -1.56 -11.87
CA TYR A 72 7.03 -1.52 -13.32
C TYR A 72 5.98 -0.48 -13.70
N ARG A 73 4.92 -0.33 -12.89
CA ARG A 73 3.82 0.61 -13.19
C ARG A 73 4.25 2.05 -13.05
N TYR A 74 5.21 2.40 -12.20
CA TYR A 74 5.56 3.80 -11.94
C TYR A 74 7.04 4.06 -12.23
N ARG A 75 7.27 5.05 -13.09
CA ARG A 75 8.59 5.52 -13.53
C ARG A 75 9.44 5.96 -12.37
N CYS A 76 8.78 6.57 -11.41
CA CYS A 76 9.36 6.98 -10.15
C CYS A 76 9.38 5.83 -9.16
N VAL A 77 9.48 4.54 -9.47
CA VAL A 77 9.66 3.50 -8.43
C VAL A 77 11.00 2.77 -8.52
N GLY A 78 11.60 2.72 -9.71
CA GLY A 78 13.01 2.37 -9.93
C GLY A 78 13.39 0.92 -9.57
N ASP A 79 14.54 0.46 -10.05
CA ASP A 79 15.11 -0.84 -9.65
C ASP A 79 15.59 -0.77 -8.19
N VAL A 80 14.84 -1.40 -7.29
CA VAL A 80 15.09 -1.41 -5.84
C VAL A 80 16.41 -2.09 -5.50
N GLU A 81 16.75 -3.18 -6.18
CA GLU A 81 17.99 -3.93 -5.94
C GLU A 81 19.21 -3.11 -6.32
N SER A 82 19.19 -2.53 -7.53
CA SER A 82 20.28 -1.67 -8.02
C SER A 82 20.44 -0.44 -7.16
N SER A 83 19.34 0.24 -6.81
CA SER A 83 19.38 1.40 -5.91
C SER A 83 19.93 1.07 -4.52
N TRP A 84 19.54 -0.09 -3.98
CA TRP A 84 20.05 -0.54 -2.70
C TRP A 84 21.57 -0.75 -2.74
N CYS A 85 22.08 -1.36 -3.81
CA CYS A 85 23.52 -1.53 -4.06
C CYS A 85 24.25 -0.19 -4.25
N ASP A 86 23.70 0.70 -5.09
CA ASP A 86 24.27 2.01 -5.39
C ASP A 86 24.35 2.88 -4.14
N GLY A 87 23.30 2.87 -3.32
CA GLY A 87 23.27 3.58 -2.06
C GLY A 87 24.29 3.06 -1.05
N LEU A 88 24.78 1.83 -1.19
CA LEU A 88 25.89 1.25 -0.40
C LEU A 88 27.25 1.45 -1.08
N GLY A 89 27.26 2.05 -2.29
CA GLY A 89 28.45 2.27 -3.09
C GLY A 89 29.08 0.97 -3.62
N MET A 90 28.29 -0.09 -3.76
CA MET A 90 28.75 -1.40 -4.21
C MET A 90 29.14 -1.35 -5.70
N SER A 91 30.04 -2.24 -6.11
CA SER A 91 30.42 -2.36 -7.52
C SER A 91 29.30 -3.00 -8.35
N ALA A 92 29.28 -2.78 -9.67
CA ALA A 92 28.32 -3.43 -10.56
C ALA A 92 28.38 -4.97 -10.46
N LYS A 93 29.58 -5.52 -10.25
CA LYS A 93 29.77 -6.96 -10.01
C LYS A 93 29.06 -7.41 -8.73
N ALA A 94 29.25 -6.68 -7.64
CA ALA A 94 28.57 -6.97 -6.37
C ALA A 94 27.05 -6.81 -6.50
N GLY A 95 26.58 -5.82 -7.27
CA GLY A 95 25.18 -5.69 -7.64
C GLY A 95 24.63 -6.93 -8.36
N SER A 96 25.36 -7.46 -9.34
CA SER A 96 24.98 -8.74 -9.99
C SER A 96 24.97 -9.92 -9.02
N GLU A 97 25.86 -9.95 -8.02
CA GLU A 97 25.84 -10.99 -6.97
C GLU A 97 24.60 -10.86 -6.07
N VAL A 98 24.18 -9.63 -5.74
CA VAL A 98 22.91 -9.38 -5.03
C VAL A 98 21.73 -9.85 -5.87
N HIS A 99 21.65 -9.44 -7.13
CA HIS A 99 20.57 -9.83 -8.04
C HIS A 99 20.41 -11.36 -8.14
N ASN A 100 21.53 -12.07 -8.36
CA ASN A 100 21.53 -13.53 -8.39
C ASN A 100 21.11 -14.16 -7.04
N LEU A 101 21.50 -13.54 -5.93
CA LEU A 101 21.12 -13.99 -4.60
C LEU A 101 19.61 -13.82 -4.36
N VAL A 102 19.02 -12.70 -4.79
CA VAL A 102 17.58 -12.45 -4.70
C VAL A 102 16.81 -13.39 -5.62
N GLY A 103 17.17 -13.49 -6.90
CA GLY A 103 16.48 -14.39 -7.85
C GLY A 103 16.53 -15.85 -7.39
N LYS A 104 17.65 -16.29 -6.81
CA LYS A 104 17.73 -17.61 -6.16
C LYS A 104 16.84 -17.72 -4.94
N ALA A 105 16.78 -16.70 -4.07
CA ALA A 105 15.91 -16.73 -2.90
C ALA A 105 14.43 -16.82 -3.31
N VAL A 106 14.01 -16.08 -4.32
CA VAL A 106 12.65 -16.14 -4.89
C VAL A 106 12.34 -17.54 -5.40
N THR A 107 13.28 -18.16 -6.12
CA THR A 107 13.10 -19.52 -6.66
C THR A 107 13.11 -20.60 -5.57
N ASP A 108 13.96 -20.47 -4.55
CA ASP A 108 14.15 -21.48 -3.50
C ASP A 108 13.08 -21.40 -2.38
N ALA A 109 12.31 -20.32 -2.32
CA ALA A 109 11.30 -20.11 -1.29
C ALA A 109 10.17 -21.13 -1.41
N LYS A 110 10.03 -21.99 -0.39
CA LYS A 110 9.01 -23.05 -0.35
C LYS A 110 7.70 -22.63 0.32
N CYS A 111 7.76 -21.57 1.12
CA CYS A 111 6.64 -21.02 1.85
C CYS A 111 6.91 -19.55 2.12
N SER A 112 5.84 -18.78 2.31
CA SER A 112 5.89 -17.38 2.71
C SER A 112 4.90 -17.17 3.84
N ALA A 113 5.40 -16.76 5.00
CA ALA A 113 4.56 -16.37 6.14
C ALA A 113 3.65 -15.20 5.76
N LEU A 114 4.16 -14.26 4.95
CA LEU A 114 3.40 -13.10 4.48
C LEU A 114 2.23 -13.56 3.60
N ARG A 115 2.48 -14.40 2.58
CA ARG A 115 1.42 -14.95 1.72
C ARG A 115 0.38 -15.71 2.53
N GLN A 116 0.83 -16.58 3.45
CA GLN A 116 -0.06 -17.34 4.30
C GLN A 116 -0.93 -16.42 5.16
N TRP A 117 -0.34 -15.39 5.78
CA TRP A 117 -1.08 -14.42 6.59
C TRP A 117 -2.10 -13.63 5.76
N MET A 118 -1.78 -13.27 4.51
CA MET A 118 -2.72 -12.62 3.60
C MET A 118 -3.91 -13.54 3.28
N VAL A 119 -3.64 -14.78 2.87
CA VAL A 119 -4.67 -15.80 2.57
C VAL A 119 -5.56 -16.04 3.78
N GLU A 120 -4.97 -16.25 4.97
CA GLU A 120 -5.72 -16.45 6.21
C GLU A 120 -6.56 -15.22 6.60
N SER A 121 -6.05 -14.02 6.38
CA SER A 121 -6.77 -12.78 6.68
C SER A 121 -8.00 -12.62 5.82
N VAL A 122 -7.90 -12.91 4.52
CA VAL A 122 -9.04 -12.93 3.59
C VAL A 122 -9.97 -14.09 3.95
N LEU A 123 -9.53 -15.34 3.78
CA LEU A 123 -10.41 -16.51 3.89
C LEU A 123 -11.06 -16.70 5.28
N SER A 124 -10.57 -16.03 6.33
CA SER A 124 -11.24 -16.01 7.64
C SER A 124 -12.68 -15.47 7.60
N GLY A 125 -13.02 -14.64 6.60
CA GLY A 125 -14.30 -13.93 6.55
C GLY A 125 -14.47 -12.85 7.63
N ASP A 126 -13.44 -12.58 8.44
CA ASP A 126 -13.43 -11.54 9.47
C ASP A 126 -12.95 -10.22 8.85
N PHE A 127 -13.85 -9.24 8.79
CA PHE A 127 -13.55 -7.91 8.25
C PHE A 127 -12.41 -7.20 9.00
N ILE A 128 -12.25 -7.41 10.31
CA ILE A 128 -11.18 -6.77 11.08
C ILE A 128 -9.83 -7.28 10.60
N ARG A 129 -9.68 -8.59 10.40
CA ARG A 129 -8.43 -9.19 9.91
C ARG A 129 -8.09 -8.71 8.50
N LEU A 130 -9.06 -8.71 7.59
CA LEU A 130 -8.90 -8.16 6.23
C LEU A 130 -8.48 -6.68 6.27
N SER A 131 -9.20 -5.87 7.06
CA SER A 131 -8.94 -4.44 7.16
C SER A 131 -7.58 -4.14 7.77
N GLU A 132 -7.13 -4.90 8.77
CA GLU A 132 -5.79 -4.75 9.35
C GLU A 132 -4.71 -5.14 8.36
N MET A 133 -4.91 -6.21 7.59
CA MET A 133 -3.96 -6.65 6.56
C MET A 133 -3.77 -5.60 5.47
N LEU A 134 -4.84 -5.12 4.85
CA LEU A 134 -4.74 -4.11 3.79
C LEU A 134 -4.21 -2.76 4.33
N ALA A 135 -4.61 -2.35 5.54
CA ALA A 135 -4.10 -1.13 6.16
C ALA A 135 -2.62 -1.25 6.56
N TRP A 136 -2.13 -2.46 6.87
CA TRP A 136 -0.72 -2.70 7.13
C TRP A 136 0.11 -2.47 5.86
N PHE A 137 -0.28 -3.04 4.71
CA PHE A 137 0.38 -2.77 3.43
C PHE A 137 0.38 -1.27 3.10
N ALA A 138 -0.79 -0.62 3.17
CA ALA A 138 -0.88 0.82 2.91
C ALA A 138 -0.01 1.68 3.85
N ARG A 139 0.40 1.19 5.02
CA ARG A 139 1.14 1.96 6.03
C ARG A 139 2.62 1.62 6.11
N GLU A 140 2.97 0.35 5.92
CA GLU A 140 4.31 -0.18 6.17
C GLU A 140 5.06 -0.51 4.89
N ASP A 141 4.36 -0.83 3.81
CA ASP A 141 4.99 -1.12 2.54
C ASP A 141 5.70 0.12 1.99
N ARG A 142 7.01 0.00 1.76
CA ARG A 142 7.84 1.16 1.43
C ARG A 142 7.66 1.60 -0.01
N ILE A 143 7.37 0.67 -0.91
CA ILE A 143 7.25 0.91 -2.35
C ILE A 143 5.88 1.49 -2.66
N LEU A 144 4.83 0.85 -2.17
CA LEU A 144 3.46 1.36 -2.26
C LEU A 144 3.33 2.78 -1.68
N ARG A 145 4.05 3.08 -0.60
CA ARG A 145 4.02 4.42 0.00
C ARG A 145 4.62 5.52 -0.87
N GLN A 146 5.45 5.16 -1.85
CA GLN A 146 6.03 6.15 -2.76
C GLN A 146 5.07 6.59 -3.85
N VAL A 147 4.13 5.72 -4.23
CA VAL A 147 3.17 6.01 -5.30
C VAL A 147 1.91 6.69 -4.76
N PHE A 148 1.82 6.90 -3.45
CA PHE A 148 0.73 7.69 -2.89
C PHE A 148 0.86 9.17 -3.23
N PRO A 149 -0.27 9.85 -3.42
CA PRO A 149 -0.28 11.30 -3.61
C PRO A 149 0.16 12.02 -2.33
N ASP A 150 0.30 13.34 -2.41
CA ASP A 150 0.57 14.16 -1.22
C ASP A 150 -0.55 14.04 -0.18
N LEU A 151 -0.33 13.16 0.80
CA LEU A 151 -1.31 12.82 1.82
C LEU A 151 -1.64 13.98 2.78
N ARG A 152 -0.97 15.13 2.70
CA ARG A 152 -1.26 16.30 3.57
C ARG A 152 -2.71 16.77 3.42
N TYR A 153 -3.26 16.74 2.21
CA TYR A 153 -4.63 17.18 1.94
C TYR A 153 -5.67 16.24 2.56
N ARG A 154 -5.49 14.92 2.40
CA ARG A 154 -6.32 13.90 3.07
C ARG A 154 -6.21 13.99 4.59
N LYS A 155 -4.99 14.09 5.11
CA LYS A 155 -4.74 14.24 6.56
C LYS A 155 -5.46 15.45 7.14
N ALA A 156 -5.39 16.60 6.48
CA ALA A 156 -6.08 17.81 6.92
C ALA A 156 -7.60 17.64 6.91
N MET A 157 -8.16 17.02 5.86
CA MET A 157 -9.58 16.72 5.79
C MET A 157 -10.03 15.78 6.92
N PHE A 158 -9.38 14.63 7.09
CA PHE A 158 -9.74 13.67 8.14
C PHE A 158 -9.56 14.23 9.55
N MET A 159 -8.56 15.10 9.76
CA MET A 159 -8.40 15.82 11.04
C MET A 159 -9.53 16.80 11.30
N ARG A 160 -9.99 17.56 10.29
CA ARG A 160 -11.13 18.46 10.42
C ARG A 160 -12.40 17.70 10.79
N PHE A 161 -12.54 16.48 10.28
CA PHE A 161 -13.74 15.67 10.44
C PHE A 161 -13.78 14.92 11.78
N VAL A 162 -12.70 14.23 12.14
CA VAL A 162 -12.66 13.40 13.34
C VAL A 162 -12.27 14.19 14.58
N GLY A 163 -11.55 15.31 14.41
CA GLY A 163 -10.97 16.13 15.49
C GLY A 163 -9.84 15.44 16.28
N LYS A 164 -9.84 14.11 16.35
CA LYS A 164 -8.88 13.28 17.09
C LYS A 164 -7.81 12.71 16.17
N ARG A 165 -6.54 12.92 16.54
CA ARG A 165 -5.36 12.42 15.79
C ARG A 165 -5.41 10.92 15.53
N LEU A 166 -5.83 10.10 16.49
CA LEU A 166 -5.87 8.65 16.31
C LEU A 166 -6.95 8.24 15.29
N GLY A 167 -8.15 8.80 15.38
CA GLY A 167 -9.25 8.46 14.48
C GLY A 167 -9.02 8.96 13.05
N SER A 168 -8.44 10.16 12.88
CA SER A 168 -8.05 10.65 11.54
C SER A 168 -7.02 9.74 10.85
N LYS A 169 -6.05 9.19 11.61
CA LYS A 169 -5.07 8.22 11.08
C LYS A 169 -5.77 6.92 10.67
N LYS A 170 -6.70 6.41 11.50
CA LYS A 170 -7.49 5.23 11.16
C LYS A 170 -8.28 5.43 9.86
N MET A 171 -8.91 6.59 9.70
CA MET A 171 -9.61 6.93 8.46
C MET A 171 -8.67 7.02 7.26
N LEU A 172 -7.51 7.66 7.40
CA LEU A 172 -6.53 7.78 6.32
C LEU A 172 -6.06 6.42 5.82
N TRP A 173 -5.66 5.53 6.73
CA TRP A 173 -5.13 4.22 6.31
C TRP A 173 -6.23 3.31 5.79
N ALA A 174 -7.46 3.42 6.29
CA ALA A 174 -8.63 2.74 5.70
C ALA A 174 -8.92 3.25 4.27
N ASP A 175 -8.83 4.57 4.05
CA ASP A 175 -9.02 5.17 2.72
C ASP A 175 -7.94 4.70 1.74
N LEU A 176 -6.66 4.67 2.15
CA LEU A 176 -5.60 4.16 1.29
C LEU A 176 -5.72 2.65 1.03
N ALA A 177 -6.17 1.87 2.02
CA ALA A 177 -6.34 0.43 1.91
C ALA A 177 -7.47 0.02 0.94
N PHE A 178 -8.61 0.71 0.98
CA PHE A 178 -9.83 0.29 0.27
C PHE A 178 -10.25 1.21 -0.87
N ASN A 179 -9.86 2.48 -0.83
CA ASN A 179 -10.44 3.51 -1.67
C ASN A 179 -9.44 4.22 -2.58
N TRP A 180 -8.14 4.20 -2.27
CA TRP A 180 -7.12 4.66 -3.20
C TRP A 180 -7.08 3.76 -4.42
N ARG A 181 -6.94 4.40 -5.58
CA ARG A 181 -6.83 3.74 -6.88
C ARG A 181 -5.54 4.24 -7.51
N ASP A 182 -4.80 3.32 -8.08
CA ASP A 182 -3.60 3.62 -8.84
C ASP A 182 -3.93 4.35 -10.16
N LYS A 183 -2.92 4.69 -10.96
CA LYS A 183 -3.11 5.39 -12.23
C LYS A 183 -3.89 4.61 -13.30
N HIS A 184 -4.08 3.29 -13.11
CA HIS A 184 -4.92 2.44 -13.96
C HIS A 184 -6.31 2.18 -13.36
N GLY A 185 -6.62 2.74 -12.19
CA GLY A 185 -7.91 2.58 -11.53
C GLY A 185 -8.02 1.34 -10.63
N TYR A 186 -6.92 0.61 -10.38
CA TYR A 186 -6.94 -0.56 -9.50
C TYR A 186 -6.78 -0.19 -8.03
N SER A 187 -7.57 -0.83 -7.17
CA SER A 187 -7.35 -0.79 -5.72
C SER A 187 -6.16 -1.66 -5.32
N LEU A 188 -5.75 -1.54 -4.06
CA LEU A 188 -4.79 -2.47 -3.46
C LEU A 188 -5.30 -3.92 -3.49
N ALA A 189 -6.59 -4.13 -3.17
CA ALA A 189 -7.21 -5.46 -3.22
C ALA A 189 -7.21 -6.04 -4.64
N ASP A 190 -7.57 -5.23 -5.65
CA ASP A 190 -7.56 -5.66 -7.06
C ASP A 190 -6.15 -6.06 -7.50
N THR A 191 -5.14 -5.32 -7.06
CA THR A 191 -3.74 -5.60 -7.41
C THR A 191 -3.26 -6.89 -6.76
N ILE A 192 -3.53 -7.09 -5.46
CA ILE A 192 -3.20 -8.34 -4.76
C ILE A 192 -3.93 -9.53 -5.39
N ALA A 193 -5.21 -9.37 -5.75
CA ALA A 193 -5.99 -10.43 -6.40
C ALA A 193 -5.40 -10.86 -7.74
N LYS A 194 -4.94 -9.89 -8.55
CA LYS A 194 -4.24 -10.18 -9.81
C LYS A 194 -2.94 -10.93 -9.59
N GLU A 195 -2.13 -10.50 -8.63
CA GLU A 195 -0.87 -11.16 -8.32
C GLU A 195 -1.09 -12.59 -7.79
N PHE A 196 -2.09 -12.82 -6.94
CA PHE A 196 -2.43 -14.19 -6.53
C PHE A 196 -2.85 -15.07 -7.70
N ARG A 197 -3.53 -14.53 -8.71
CA ARG A 197 -3.82 -15.29 -9.94
C ARG A 197 -2.56 -15.58 -10.73
N TYR A 198 -1.65 -14.63 -10.84
CA TYR A 198 -0.36 -14.84 -11.49
C TYR A 198 0.43 -15.97 -10.80
N GLU A 199 0.52 -15.93 -9.46
CA GLU A 199 1.18 -16.92 -8.62
C GLU A 199 0.62 -18.34 -8.79
N THR A 200 -0.65 -18.50 -9.16
CA THR A 200 -1.26 -19.82 -9.43
C THR A 200 -0.64 -20.58 -10.61
N SER A 201 0.22 -19.92 -11.40
CA SER A 201 1.02 -20.54 -12.46
C SER A 201 2.23 -21.30 -11.93
N PHE A 202 2.66 -21.02 -10.69
CA PHE A 202 3.87 -21.59 -10.07
C PHE A 202 3.58 -22.53 -8.90
N VAL A 203 2.32 -22.67 -8.51
CA VAL A 203 1.88 -23.55 -7.42
C VAL A 203 0.77 -24.49 -7.86
N ASP A 204 0.67 -25.65 -7.20
CA ASP A 204 -0.28 -26.70 -7.54
C ASP A 204 -1.15 -27.12 -6.35
N GLY A 205 -2.21 -27.88 -6.64
CA GLY A 205 -3.04 -28.54 -5.64
C GLY A 205 -3.76 -27.57 -4.70
N LYS A 206 -3.61 -27.78 -3.39
CA LYS A 206 -4.34 -27.02 -2.37
C LYS A 206 -3.95 -25.55 -2.34
N GLU A 207 -2.67 -25.22 -2.53
CA GLU A 207 -2.21 -23.84 -2.50
C GLU A 207 -2.82 -23.04 -3.65
N LYS A 208 -2.83 -23.60 -4.86
CA LYS A 208 -3.49 -23.01 -6.03
C LYS A 208 -4.96 -22.68 -5.76
N ALA A 209 -5.71 -23.63 -5.21
CA ALA A 209 -7.12 -23.42 -4.88
C ALA A 209 -7.33 -22.28 -3.88
N LEU A 210 -6.49 -22.21 -2.83
CA LEU A 210 -6.55 -21.15 -1.83
C LEU A 210 -6.25 -19.78 -2.43
N LEU A 211 -5.25 -19.67 -3.31
CA LEU A 211 -4.91 -18.41 -3.98
C LEU A 211 -6.03 -17.93 -4.91
N MET A 212 -6.66 -18.84 -5.67
CA MET A 212 -7.80 -18.51 -6.51
C MET A 212 -9.00 -18.02 -5.69
N GLU A 213 -9.38 -18.76 -4.64
CA GLU A 213 -10.49 -18.37 -3.75
C GLU A 213 -10.22 -17.01 -3.08
N THR A 214 -8.97 -16.80 -2.63
CA THR A 214 -8.54 -15.53 -2.03
C THR A 214 -8.67 -14.38 -3.03
N ALA A 215 -8.23 -14.56 -4.27
CA ALA A 215 -8.34 -13.55 -5.31
C ALA A 215 -9.81 -13.22 -5.65
N GLU A 216 -10.69 -14.22 -5.71
CA GLU A 216 -12.12 -14.02 -5.93
C GLU A 216 -12.78 -13.21 -4.79
N MET A 217 -12.43 -13.50 -3.53
CA MET A 217 -12.94 -12.76 -2.39
C MET A 217 -12.45 -11.31 -2.36
N LEU A 218 -11.20 -11.05 -2.78
CA LEU A 218 -10.64 -9.71 -2.88
C LEU A 218 -11.31 -8.89 -3.99
N ASP A 219 -11.54 -9.47 -5.17
CA ASP A 219 -12.24 -8.81 -6.28
C ASP A 219 -13.70 -8.46 -5.95
N ALA A 220 -14.33 -9.25 -5.06
CA ALA A 220 -15.69 -8.98 -4.60
C ALA A 220 -15.77 -7.82 -3.59
N ILE A 221 -14.65 -7.23 -3.18
CA ILE A 221 -14.64 -6.08 -2.27
C ILE A 221 -15.16 -4.84 -2.99
N HIS A 222 -16.18 -4.21 -2.42
CA HIS A 222 -16.68 -2.92 -2.88
C HIS A 222 -16.53 -1.90 -1.76
N SER A 223 -16.11 -0.68 -2.09
CA SER A 223 -15.85 0.35 -1.10
C SER A 223 -16.51 1.67 -1.49
N GLU A 224 -17.07 2.34 -0.49
CA GLU A 224 -17.53 3.72 -0.56
C GLU A 224 -16.57 4.58 0.27
N ARG A 225 -16.02 5.62 -0.36
CA ARG A 225 -15.22 6.64 0.33
C ARG A 225 -16.04 7.34 1.42
N LEU A 226 -15.35 8.15 2.21
CA LEU A 226 -16.00 8.90 3.28
C LEU A 226 -17.13 9.77 2.71
N ASP A 227 -18.35 9.49 3.14
CA ASP A 227 -19.52 10.32 2.89
C ASP A 227 -20.45 10.32 4.11
N THR A 228 -21.57 11.02 3.96
CA THR A 228 -22.62 11.26 4.95
C THR A 228 -23.83 10.39 4.68
N TYR A 229 -24.39 9.86 5.76
CA TYR A 229 -25.50 8.93 5.75
C TYR A 229 -26.52 9.34 6.81
N THR A 230 -27.80 9.23 6.49
CA THR A 230 -28.88 9.25 7.48
C THR A 230 -29.07 7.85 8.03
N VAL A 231 -29.05 7.71 9.35
CA VAL A 231 -29.43 6.48 10.05
C VAL A 231 -30.95 6.35 9.99
N LEU A 232 -31.42 5.29 9.32
CA LEU A 232 -32.83 4.96 9.23
C LEU A 232 -33.29 4.09 10.39
N GLU A 233 -32.46 3.12 10.77
CA GLU A 233 -32.78 2.12 11.77
C GLU A 233 -31.52 1.67 12.50
N ARG A 234 -31.65 1.36 13.79
CA ARG A 234 -30.65 0.69 14.60
C ARG A 234 -31.25 -0.63 15.08
N LYS A 235 -30.75 -1.75 14.56
CA LYS A 235 -31.20 -3.09 14.97
C LYS A 235 -30.61 -3.50 16.31
N ASP A 236 -29.33 -3.18 16.51
CA ASP A 236 -28.59 -3.47 17.74
C ASP A 236 -27.44 -2.45 17.94
N GLU A 237 -26.49 -2.72 18.84
CA GLU A 237 -25.37 -1.81 19.09
C GLU A 237 -24.34 -1.72 17.97
N ARG A 238 -24.42 -2.60 16.97
CA ARG A 238 -23.48 -2.75 15.87
C ARG A 238 -24.13 -2.69 14.50
N THR A 239 -25.44 -2.92 14.37
CA THR A 239 -26.09 -3.09 13.08
C THR A 239 -27.08 -1.96 12.79
N PHE A 240 -26.84 -1.25 11.68
CA PHE A 240 -27.59 -0.06 11.30
C PHE A 240 -28.07 -0.14 9.85
N ALA A 241 -29.22 0.47 9.55
CA ALA A 241 -29.61 0.78 8.18
C ALA A 241 -29.24 2.23 7.86
N LEU A 242 -28.45 2.44 6.82
CA LEU A 242 -27.93 3.74 6.42
C LEU A 242 -28.50 4.14 5.06
N ARG A 243 -28.91 5.40 4.92
CA ARG A 243 -29.30 5.98 3.63
C ARG A 243 -28.29 7.02 3.21
N HIS A 244 -27.71 6.82 2.05
CA HIS A 244 -26.83 7.79 1.42
C HIS A 244 -27.64 8.96 0.84
N ARG A 245 -26.99 10.10 0.61
CA ARG A 245 -27.65 11.33 0.12
C ARG A 245 -28.30 11.17 -1.25
N ASP A 246 -27.76 10.30 -2.09
CA ASP A 246 -28.33 9.96 -3.42
C ASP A 246 -29.57 9.04 -3.34
N GLY A 247 -29.98 8.63 -2.14
CA GLY A 247 -31.13 7.77 -1.92
C GLY A 247 -30.81 6.28 -1.83
N ARG A 248 -29.57 5.83 -2.11
CA ARG A 248 -29.17 4.43 -1.91
C ARG A 248 -29.30 4.05 -0.44
N VAL A 249 -29.84 2.86 -0.17
CA VAL A 249 -29.99 2.33 1.18
C VAL A 249 -29.08 1.12 1.36
N PHE A 250 -28.27 1.17 2.41
CA PHE A 250 -27.42 0.10 2.87
C PHE A 250 -28.07 -0.53 4.09
N HIS A 251 -28.57 -1.75 3.93
CA HIS A 251 -29.12 -2.54 5.02
C HIS A 251 -28.00 -3.28 5.75
N ASP A 252 -28.21 -3.52 7.05
CA ASP A 252 -27.34 -4.36 7.88
C ASP A 252 -25.86 -3.94 7.86
N VAL A 253 -25.62 -2.63 7.93
CA VAL A 253 -24.27 -2.06 8.03
C VAL A 253 -23.71 -2.33 9.43
N ILE A 254 -22.59 -3.04 9.46
CA ILE A 254 -21.95 -3.52 10.68
C ILE A 254 -20.87 -2.53 11.15
N PHE A 255 -20.97 -2.11 12.39
CA PHE A 255 -19.92 -1.41 13.11
C PHE A 255 -19.00 -2.44 13.77
N PRO A 256 -17.70 -2.50 13.39
CA PRO A 256 -16.77 -3.45 14.00
C PRO A 256 -16.60 -3.25 15.51
N THR A 257 -16.77 -2.01 15.98
CA THR A 257 -16.79 -1.63 17.40
C THR A 257 -18.18 -1.13 17.78
N PRO A 258 -18.76 -1.51 18.94
CA PRO A 258 -20.09 -1.04 19.35
C PRO A 258 -20.23 0.48 19.27
N ALA A 259 -21.32 0.94 18.68
CA ALA A 259 -21.68 2.35 18.66
C ALA A 259 -22.16 2.79 20.06
N PRO A 260 -21.91 4.05 20.46
CA PRO A 260 -22.47 4.60 21.70
C PRO A 260 -23.98 4.35 21.82
N GLN A 261 -24.48 4.13 23.03
CA GLN A 261 -25.92 3.98 23.27
C GLN A 261 -26.64 5.34 23.09
N ASP A 262 -26.06 6.40 23.65
CA ASP A 262 -26.56 7.77 23.51
C ASP A 262 -25.92 8.46 22.30
N VAL A 263 -26.54 8.28 21.14
CA VAL A 263 -26.14 9.00 19.94
C VAL A 263 -27.09 10.19 19.74
N PRO A 264 -26.59 11.44 19.82
CA PRO A 264 -27.45 12.62 19.77
C PRO A 264 -28.01 12.92 18.37
N SER A 265 -27.43 12.34 17.32
CA SER A 265 -27.76 12.66 15.94
C SER A 265 -28.09 11.43 15.08
N LEU A 266 -28.98 11.63 14.11
CA LEU A 266 -29.35 10.68 13.06
C LEU A 266 -28.35 10.67 11.90
N TYR A 267 -27.33 11.51 11.92
CA TYR A 267 -26.41 11.65 10.80
C TYR A 267 -25.03 11.11 11.16
N LEU A 268 -24.53 10.26 10.25
CA LEU A 268 -23.26 9.58 10.39
C LEU A 268 -22.42 9.90 9.18
N ALA A 269 -21.12 10.05 9.38
CA ALA A 269 -20.18 9.96 8.29
C ALA A 269 -19.11 8.91 8.53
N ALA A 270 -18.93 8.11 7.49
CA ALA A 270 -18.18 6.89 7.53
C ALA A 270 -17.70 6.49 6.13
N GLN A 271 -16.71 5.61 6.08
CA GLN A 271 -16.37 4.85 4.89
C GLN A 271 -17.09 3.50 4.99
N LEU A 272 -17.67 3.02 3.90
CA LEU A 272 -18.30 1.71 3.85
C LEU A 272 -17.46 0.74 3.04
N VAL A 273 -17.38 -0.51 3.48
CA VAL A 273 -16.75 -1.60 2.71
C VAL A 273 -17.67 -2.81 2.74
N THR A 274 -18.05 -3.28 1.57
CA THR A 274 -18.74 -4.55 1.39
C THR A 274 -17.71 -5.65 1.20
N TYR A 275 -17.73 -6.62 2.12
CA TYR A 275 -16.86 -7.77 2.13
C TYR A 275 -17.66 -9.01 2.52
N ASN A 276 -17.51 -10.10 1.77
CA ASN A 276 -18.23 -11.36 2.02
C ASN A 276 -19.75 -11.13 2.17
N ASN A 277 -20.34 -10.40 1.22
CA ASN A 277 -21.76 -10.03 1.16
C ASN A 277 -22.30 -9.25 2.38
N LYS A 278 -21.42 -8.65 3.17
CA LYS A 278 -21.78 -7.83 4.34
C LYS A 278 -21.13 -6.45 4.23
N THR A 279 -21.84 -5.41 4.64
CA THR A 279 -21.34 -4.03 4.60
C THR A 279 -20.83 -3.64 5.98
N TYR A 280 -19.62 -3.10 6.05
CA TYR A 280 -18.97 -2.69 7.29
C TYR A 280 -18.60 -1.21 7.26
N ILE A 281 -18.59 -0.58 8.42
CA ILE A 281 -17.92 0.70 8.64
C ILE A 281 -16.41 0.45 8.65
N SER A 282 -15.68 1.11 7.76
CA SER A 282 -14.22 1.04 7.68
C SER A 282 -13.55 2.26 8.32
N GLY A 283 -12.53 2.02 9.15
CA GLY A 283 -11.80 3.08 9.85
C GLY A 283 -12.53 3.61 11.08
N SER A 284 -12.86 4.91 11.09
CA SER A 284 -13.63 5.55 12.17
C SER A 284 -14.94 6.09 11.60
N ALA A 285 -15.94 6.26 12.46
CA ALA A 285 -17.18 6.94 12.12
C ALA A 285 -17.36 8.17 13.01
N VAL A 286 -18.01 9.20 12.46
CA VAL A 286 -18.28 10.45 13.16
C VAL A 286 -19.77 10.74 13.07
N TRP A 287 -20.38 11.00 14.23
CA TRP A 287 -21.75 11.48 14.32
C TRP A 287 -21.76 12.99 14.09
N LEU A 288 -22.63 13.47 13.22
CA LEU A 288 -22.68 14.86 12.75
C LEU A 288 -23.97 15.51 13.17
N ASP A 289 -23.98 16.80 13.47
CA ASP A 289 -25.24 17.51 13.64
C ASP A 289 -25.86 17.85 12.27
N GLU A 290 -27.17 18.14 12.24
CA GLU A 290 -27.87 18.46 11.00
C GLU A 290 -27.26 19.68 10.27
N GLU A 291 -26.76 20.64 11.05
CA GLU A 291 -26.10 21.85 10.56
C GLU A 291 -24.78 21.56 9.80
N ASP A 292 -24.13 20.42 10.07
CA ASP A 292 -22.88 20.02 9.42
C ASP A 292 -23.10 19.32 8.06
N LEU A 293 -24.33 18.84 7.78
CA LEU A 293 -24.64 18.11 6.55
C LEU A 293 -24.46 18.92 5.27
N PRO A 294 -24.95 20.18 5.16
CA PRO A 294 -24.82 20.97 3.94
C PRO A 294 -23.36 21.33 3.65
N VAL A 295 -22.51 21.34 4.68
CA VAL A 295 -21.09 21.69 4.59
C VAL A 295 -20.28 20.56 3.93
N TRP A 296 -20.74 19.32 4.03
CA TRP A 296 -20.08 18.17 3.41
C TRP A 296 -20.82 17.74 2.14
N ASN A 297 -20.15 17.81 0.99
CA ASN A 297 -20.57 17.12 -0.23
C ASN A 297 -19.37 16.24 -0.63
N GLY A 298 -19.48 14.92 -0.45
CA GLY A 298 -18.38 13.99 -0.64
C GLY A 298 -17.73 14.12 -2.01
N GLU A 299 -18.52 14.20 -3.08
CA GLU A 299 -18.05 14.40 -4.44
C GLU A 299 -17.22 15.69 -4.58
N THR A 300 -17.76 16.82 -4.12
CA THR A 300 -17.09 18.13 -4.21
C THR A 300 -15.79 18.13 -3.39
N VAL A 301 -15.82 17.57 -2.18
CA VAL A 301 -14.65 17.55 -1.30
C VAL A 301 -13.56 16.64 -1.87
N TRP A 302 -13.90 15.43 -2.29
CA TRP A 302 -12.94 14.50 -2.86
C TRP A 302 -12.36 15.01 -4.18
N HIS A 303 -13.17 15.63 -5.03
CA HIS A 303 -12.68 16.28 -6.25
C HIS A 303 -11.71 17.42 -5.93
N GLY A 304 -12.02 18.24 -4.91
CA GLY A 304 -11.13 19.31 -4.44
C GLY A 304 -9.81 18.78 -3.86
N ILE A 305 -9.83 17.66 -3.13
CA ILE A 305 -8.62 17.00 -2.62
C ILE A 305 -7.77 16.47 -3.78
N LEU A 306 -8.39 15.73 -4.71
CA LEU A 306 -7.68 15.18 -5.87
C LEU A 306 -7.01 16.28 -6.70
N LYS A 307 -7.71 17.39 -6.93
CA LYS A 307 -7.15 18.54 -7.64
C LYS A 307 -5.89 19.10 -6.94
N LYS A 308 -5.94 19.27 -5.62
CA LYS A 308 -4.78 19.75 -4.83
C LYS A 308 -3.62 18.76 -4.83
N GLU A 309 -3.90 17.46 -4.77
CA GLU A 309 -2.90 16.40 -4.88
C GLU A 309 -2.20 16.44 -6.24
N GLN A 310 -2.98 16.56 -7.33
CA GLN A 310 -2.46 16.68 -8.70
C GLN A 310 -1.66 17.97 -8.92
N GLU A 311 -2.15 19.11 -8.40
CA GLU A 311 -1.42 20.38 -8.45
C GLU A 311 -0.09 20.31 -7.70
N ALA A 312 -0.06 19.66 -6.53
CA ALA A 312 1.18 19.45 -5.79
C ALA A 312 2.17 18.59 -6.59
N ALA A 313 1.69 17.51 -7.22
CA ALA A 313 2.52 16.63 -8.05
C ALA A 313 3.07 17.35 -9.30
N ARG A 314 2.31 18.26 -9.93
CA ARG A 314 2.80 19.07 -11.07
C ARG A 314 3.98 19.98 -10.72
N ASN A 315 4.07 20.39 -9.45
CA ASN A 315 5.14 21.28 -8.97
C ASN A 315 6.42 20.53 -8.56
N ILE A 316 6.41 19.20 -8.60
CA ILE A 316 7.57 18.35 -8.33
C ILE A 316 8.11 17.87 -9.67
N TYR A 317 9.37 18.15 -9.95
CA TYR A 317 10.01 17.79 -11.20
C TYR A 317 11.22 16.91 -10.98
N PHE A 318 11.46 16.03 -11.94
CA PHE A 318 12.65 15.19 -12.06
C PHE A 318 13.33 15.43 -13.40
N THR A 319 14.64 15.29 -13.42
CA THR A 319 15.43 15.30 -14.65
C THR A 319 16.00 13.91 -14.84
N THR A 320 15.70 13.31 -15.99
CA THR A 320 16.15 11.97 -16.32
C THR A 320 17.66 11.95 -16.56
N ALA A 321 18.25 10.76 -16.62
CA ALA A 321 19.67 10.60 -16.97
C ALA A 321 20.05 11.23 -18.32
N PHE A 322 19.07 11.37 -19.24
CA PHE A 322 19.24 11.98 -20.56
C PHE A 322 18.81 13.46 -20.62
N GLY A 323 18.48 14.08 -19.47
CA GLY A 323 18.22 15.51 -19.36
C GLY A 323 16.78 15.94 -19.62
N LYS A 324 15.83 15.00 -19.79
CA LYS A 324 14.40 15.32 -19.95
C LYS A 324 13.83 15.72 -18.59
N ARG A 325 13.07 16.82 -18.54
CA ARG A 325 12.37 17.24 -17.33
C ARG A 325 10.93 16.73 -17.36
N ILE A 326 10.57 15.96 -16.36
CA ILE A 326 9.24 15.34 -16.20
C ILE A 326 8.72 15.73 -14.82
N ASN A 327 7.41 15.83 -14.65
CA ASN A 327 6.82 16.13 -13.35
C ASN A 327 6.18 14.87 -12.72
N LEU A 328 6.06 14.86 -11.39
CA LEU A 328 5.48 13.73 -10.64
C LEU A 328 4.03 13.45 -11.04
N TYR A 329 3.31 14.46 -11.53
CA TYR A 329 1.92 14.28 -11.99
C TYR A 329 1.83 13.33 -13.18
N GLU A 330 2.76 13.43 -14.14
CA GLU A 330 2.79 12.54 -15.29
C GLU A 330 3.03 11.08 -14.86
N ASP A 331 3.72 10.84 -13.74
CA ASP A 331 3.92 9.47 -13.27
C ASP A 331 2.75 8.94 -12.44
N LEU A 332 2.24 9.75 -11.51
CA LEU A 332 1.18 9.32 -10.58
C LEU A 332 -0.22 9.25 -11.21
N TYR A 333 -0.46 9.98 -12.30
CA TYR A 333 -1.83 10.18 -12.81
C TYR A 333 -2.00 9.98 -14.31
N THR A 334 -0.93 9.74 -15.06
CA THR A 334 -1.04 9.58 -16.51
C THR A 334 -0.51 8.23 -16.97
N VAL A 335 -1.23 7.64 -17.91
CA VAL A 335 -0.82 6.47 -18.68
C VAL A 335 -0.45 6.98 -20.08
N PRO A 336 0.63 6.49 -20.71
CA PRO A 336 0.97 6.88 -22.07
C PRO A 336 -0.22 6.71 -23.02
N SER A 337 -0.43 7.69 -23.91
CA SER A 337 -1.53 7.65 -24.87
C SER A 337 -1.21 6.80 -26.09
N ASP A 338 0.07 6.63 -26.40
CA ASP A 338 0.53 5.73 -27.44
C ASP A 338 0.41 4.27 -26.94
N PRO A 339 -0.28 3.37 -27.67
CA PRO A 339 -0.49 1.99 -27.21
C PRO A 339 0.80 1.18 -27.06
N GLU A 340 1.82 1.45 -27.87
CA GLU A 340 3.10 0.75 -27.81
C GLU A 340 3.91 1.26 -26.61
N GLU A 341 3.97 2.57 -26.39
CA GLU A 341 4.55 3.17 -25.18
C GLU A 341 3.80 2.73 -23.91
N ALA A 342 2.47 2.62 -23.94
CA ALA A 342 1.67 2.13 -22.83
C ALA A 342 1.96 0.65 -22.54
N TYR A 343 2.07 -0.17 -23.59
CA TYR A 343 2.45 -1.58 -23.45
C TYR A 343 3.85 -1.74 -22.85
N TYR A 344 4.82 -0.93 -23.29
CA TYR A 344 6.16 -0.94 -22.72
C TYR A 344 6.18 -0.44 -21.28
N ALA A 345 5.47 0.65 -20.99
CA ALA A 345 5.30 1.18 -19.63
C ALA A 345 4.66 0.15 -18.68
N ASP A 346 3.68 -0.62 -19.14
CA ASP A 346 3.05 -1.70 -18.36
C ASP A 346 4.04 -2.86 -18.07
N MET A 347 5.06 -3.04 -18.90
CA MET A 347 6.18 -3.95 -18.65
C MET A 347 7.34 -3.28 -17.91
N GLY A 348 7.15 -2.03 -17.45
CA GLY A 348 8.17 -1.19 -16.83
C GLY A 348 9.38 -0.92 -17.73
N ILE A 349 9.23 -1.09 -19.03
CA ILE A 349 10.20 -0.67 -20.03
C ILE A 349 9.95 0.78 -20.32
N TYR A 350 10.81 1.62 -19.75
CA TYR A 350 10.79 3.02 -20.04
C TYR A 350 12.12 3.49 -20.62
N PHE A 351 12.05 4.22 -21.74
CA PHE A 351 13.22 4.51 -22.57
C PHE A 351 14.09 5.67 -22.06
N ASP A 352 13.67 6.45 -21.06
CA ASP A 352 14.37 7.66 -20.59
C ASP A 352 13.94 8.07 -19.16
N GLU A 353 14.50 7.49 -18.07
CA GLU A 353 13.93 7.70 -16.72
C GLU A 353 14.92 7.81 -15.54
N PRO A 354 14.57 8.58 -14.48
CA PRO A 354 15.31 8.65 -13.22
C PRO A 354 14.78 7.67 -12.16
N ASN A 355 15.60 7.38 -11.16
CA ASN A 355 15.27 6.48 -10.06
C ASN A 355 14.62 7.25 -8.88
N ILE A 356 13.51 6.81 -8.27
CA ILE A 356 12.95 7.52 -7.08
C ILE A 356 13.92 7.65 -5.94
N PHE A 357 14.78 6.66 -5.77
CA PHE A 357 15.66 6.63 -4.62
C PHE A 357 16.64 7.80 -4.64
N ASP A 358 16.84 8.43 -5.80
CA ASP A 358 17.58 9.68 -5.96
C ASP A 358 16.93 10.86 -5.19
N PHE A 359 15.65 10.77 -4.83
CA PHE A 359 14.88 11.88 -4.27
C PHE A 359 14.46 11.70 -2.80
N LEU A 360 14.39 10.48 -2.29
CA LEU A 360 13.82 10.21 -0.96
C LEU A 360 14.85 9.88 0.13
N GLY A 361 16.15 10.01 -0.19
CA GLY A 361 17.24 9.79 0.76
C GLY A 361 18.57 10.47 0.42
N GLY A 362 18.75 11.03 -0.78
CA GLY A 362 19.91 11.85 -1.10
C GLY A 362 19.60 13.32 -0.90
N ARG A 363 20.42 14.05 -0.12
CA ARG A 363 20.59 15.47 -0.43
C ARG A 363 20.96 15.52 -1.91
N PRO A 364 20.25 16.28 -2.75
CA PRO A 364 20.64 16.37 -4.15
C PRO A 364 22.07 16.93 -4.15
N ASN A 365 23.02 16.14 -4.64
CA ASN A 365 24.35 16.65 -5.00
C ASN A 365 24.24 17.46 -6.30
N GLY A 366 23.36 18.46 -6.25
CA GLY A 366 22.96 19.34 -7.34
C GLY A 366 21.99 20.35 -6.76
N ARG A 367 22.31 21.64 -6.86
CA ARG A 367 21.53 22.74 -6.28
C ARG A 367 20.04 22.59 -6.55
N VAL A 368 19.23 22.63 -5.49
CA VAL A 368 17.82 22.98 -5.59
C VAL A 368 17.77 24.42 -6.09
N ILE A 369 17.45 24.60 -7.38
CA ILE A 369 17.12 25.92 -7.92
C ILE A 369 15.65 26.16 -7.61
N TYR A 370 15.38 26.96 -6.58
CA TYR A 370 14.08 27.62 -6.45
C TYR A 370 13.99 28.66 -7.57
N LEU A 371 13.14 28.42 -8.57
CA LEU A 371 12.74 29.48 -9.49
C LEU A 371 11.54 30.20 -8.86
N GLY A 372 11.80 31.36 -8.26
CA GLY A 372 10.77 32.22 -7.68
C GLY A 372 11.31 33.17 -6.63
N GLY A 373 11.89 34.28 -7.07
CA GLY A 373 11.93 35.55 -6.35
C GLY A 373 11.00 36.51 -7.06
#